data_AF-A0AAD5LUH5-F1
#
_entry.id   AF-A0AAD5LUH5-F1
#
_cell.length_a   1.000
_cell.length_b   1.000
_cell.length_c   1.000
_cell.angle_alpha   90.00
_cell.angle_beta   90.00
_cell.angle_gamma   90.00
#
_symmetry.space_group_name_H-M   'P 1'
#
loop_
_entity.id
_entity.type
_entity.pdbx_description
1 polymer ?
#
loop_
_entity_poly.entity_id
_entity_poly.type
_entity_poly.pdbx_seq_one_letter_code
_entity_poly.pdbx_strand_id
1 'polypeptide(L)'
;MATMQRSVLSLSLLLLALTALVAPHAANASEPAVTSAATAVEPIEDDPFTLEDKKALCDKDFDGYNQALRLLTVTPEVRQPTPKGKDGQYPRILCYVITVAKYLSARAQAVADTWGQRCDHLIFFSDVPDTVYVAKGTSRERKFEVIKVDANADYEHLWERQKAILTYVHQHYRHDFDWFYKADDDTYLFVENLRQYVRRPEIMMNYHRHPLQLGHRYNITASYINYFFPNEKVRDAWWQRWDRLVFNSGGPGYAMNRLYLDHFVASIPEKHCLSHSGTFPEDVAVALCMMWHEGYPWDTRDLRGRDRWHAFNPRDAYTSSPDRASDWWIAYHQGIGGLRWGDDCCAPDTVGFHYAKPDGMYHIERQLYFCRSGDDVPNLSTYNRKYNLALSSNVSASPP
;
A
#
# COMPACT_ATOMS: atom_id res chain seq x y z
N MET A 1 -25.40 -75.03 -17.73
CA MET A 1 -24.28 -75.36 -16.83
C MET A 1 -23.36 -74.15 -16.80
N ALA A 2 -22.92 -73.51 -15.72
CA ALA A 2 -23.34 -73.43 -14.31
C ALA A 2 -22.59 -72.19 -13.70
N THR A 3 -23.04 -71.42 -12.69
CA THR A 3 -24.23 -71.52 -11.83
C THR A 3 -24.66 -70.12 -11.29
N MET A 4 -25.80 -70.12 -10.57
CA MET A 4 -26.26 -69.29 -9.42
C MET A 4 -25.20 -68.53 -8.58
N GLN A 5 -25.49 -67.47 -7.80
CA GLN A 5 -26.72 -66.77 -7.34
C GLN A 5 -26.26 -65.35 -6.85
N ARG A 6 -26.96 -64.19 -7.01
CA ARG A 6 -28.27 -63.72 -6.48
C ARG A 6 -28.37 -63.79 -4.93
N SER A 7 -28.90 -62.82 -4.16
CA SER A 7 -29.61 -61.55 -4.48
C SER A 7 -30.06 -60.74 -3.23
N VAL A 8 -30.04 -59.39 -3.31
CA VAL A 8 -30.95 -58.32 -2.79
C VAL A 8 -31.51 -58.28 -1.32
N LEU A 9 -31.97 -57.05 -0.93
CA LEU A 9 -32.99 -56.63 0.09
C LEU A 9 -32.49 -56.22 1.51
N SER A 10 -33.04 -55.20 2.22
CA SER A 10 -34.06 -54.16 1.89
C SER A 10 -34.02 -52.88 2.79
N LEU A 11 -34.93 -51.94 2.51
CA LEU A 11 -35.43 -50.76 3.27
C LEU A 11 -35.96 -51.05 4.70
N SER A 12 -35.86 -50.09 5.66
CA SER A 12 -37.02 -49.38 6.28
C SER A 12 -36.75 -48.59 7.60
N LEU A 13 -37.61 -47.58 7.83
CA LEU A 13 -37.79 -46.68 8.99
C LEU A 13 -37.92 -47.35 10.39
N LEU A 14 -37.60 -46.62 11.48
CA LEU A 14 -38.63 -46.11 12.42
C LEU A 14 -38.12 -45.02 13.42
N LEU A 15 -39.06 -44.17 13.84
CA LEU A 15 -39.00 -43.22 14.96
C LEU A 15 -39.29 -43.95 16.29
N LEU A 16 -38.73 -43.51 17.43
CA LEU A 16 -39.47 -42.92 18.58
C LEU A 16 -38.55 -42.62 19.78
N ALA A 17 -39.00 -41.68 20.63
CA ALA A 17 -38.33 -41.27 21.86
C ALA A 17 -38.89 -42.01 23.10
N LEU A 18 -38.13 -42.02 24.21
CA LEU A 18 -38.71 -41.97 25.55
C LEU A 18 -37.74 -41.33 26.57
N THR A 19 -38.29 -40.69 27.59
CA THR A 19 -37.61 -39.87 28.60
C THR A 19 -37.69 -40.45 30.02
N ALA A 20 -36.76 -40.03 30.88
CA ALA A 20 -36.96 -39.60 32.29
C ALA A 20 -36.30 -40.41 33.43
N LEU A 21 -36.11 -39.67 34.56
CA LEU A 21 -35.72 -40.03 35.94
C LEU A 21 -34.19 -40.10 36.21
N VAL A 22 -33.52 -39.07 36.78
CA VAL A 22 -33.58 -38.47 38.15
C VAL A 22 -32.82 -39.35 39.17
N ALA A 23 -31.51 -39.14 39.41
CA ALA A 23 -30.86 -38.22 40.39
C ALA A 23 -30.74 -38.80 41.82
N PRO A 24 -29.95 -38.23 42.78
CA PRO A 24 -28.81 -37.31 42.69
C PRO A 24 -27.54 -37.87 43.40
N HIS A 25 -26.41 -37.14 43.37
CA HIS A 25 -25.49 -37.01 44.52
C HIS A 25 -24.73 -35.68 44.41
N ALA A 26 -24.64 -34.93 45.52
CA ALA A 26 -24.08 -33.59 45.56
C ALA A 26 -22.66 -33.58 46.15
N ALA A 27 -21.80 -32.72 45.64
CA ALA A 27 -20.58 -32.27 46.32
C ALA A 27 -20.28 -30.82 45.90
N ASN A 28 -20.13 -29.93 46.89
CA ASN A 28 -19.80 -28.52 46.68
C ASN A 28 -18.40 -28.33 46.11
N ALA A 29 -18.27 -27.45 45.12
CA ALA A 29 -17.09 -26.62 44.92
C ALA A 29 -17.54 -25.22 44.48
N SER A 30 -17.05 -24.19 45.16
CA SER A 30 -17.47 -22.79 44.97
C SER A 30 -17.01 -22.20 43.65
N GLU A 31 -17.92 -21.61 42.87
CA GLU A 31 -17.57 -20.71 41.77
C GLU A 31 -16.96 -19.41 42.32
N PRO A 32 -15.85 -18.90 41.75
CA PRO A 32 -15.43 -17.53 41.98
C PRO A 32 -16.34 -16.59 41.17
N ALA A 33 -16.87 -15.56 41.83
CA ALA A 33 -17.72 -14.58 41.17
C ALA A 33 -16.99 -13.89 40.01
N VAL A 34 -17.56 -13.97 38.80
CA VAL A 34 -17.14 -13.14 37.67
C VAL A 34 -17.61 -11.70 37.93
N THR A 35 -16.83 -10.95 38.69
CA THR A 35 -16.94 -9.49 38.71
C THR A 35 -16.63 -8.99 37.31
N SER A 36 -17.64 -8.49 36.60
CA SER A 36 -17.45 -7.77 35.35
C SER A 36 -16.60 -6.54 35.66
N ALA A 37 -15.31 -6.58 35.32
CA ALA A 37 -14.50 -5.39 35.24
C ALA A 37 -15.13 -4.50 34.16
N ALA A 38 -15.90 -3.50 34.59
CA ALA A 38 -16.37 -2.47 33.70
C ALA A 38 -15.15 -1.89 33.01
N THR A 39 -15.08 -2.01 31.68
CA THR A 39 -14.04 -1.37 30.89
C THR A 39 -14.09 0.11 31.23
N ALA A 40 -13.05 0.60 31.91
CA ALA A 40 -12.91 2.02 32.20
C ALA A 40 -12.96 2.74 30.85
N VAL A 41 -14.05 3.46 30.61
CA VAL A 41 -14.14 4.38 29.49
C VAL A 41 -13.06 5.41 29.75
N GLU A 42 -11.97 5.37 28.98
CA GLU A 42 -10.95 6.42 29.00
C GLU A 42 -11.69 7.76 28.98
N PRO A 43 -11.38 8.69 29.91
CA PRO A 43 -11.97 10.01 29.90
C PRO A 43 -11.98 10.55 28.47
N ILE A 44 -13.06 11.20 28.10
CA ILE A 44 -12.99 12.11 26.98
C ILE A 44 -12.00 13.17 27.46
N GLU A 45 -10.77 13.16 26.93
CA GLU A 45 -9.95 14.38 26.95
C GLU A 45 -10.85 15.46 26.36
N ASP A 46 -11.08 16.54 27.12
CA ASP A 46 -11.92 17.65 26.69
C ASP A 46 -11.32 18.23 25.40
N ASP A 47 -11.78 17.71 24.27
CA ASP A 47 -11.35 18.10 22.95
C ASP A 47 -12.04 19.44 22.67
N PRO A 48 -11.31 20.57 22.65
CA PRO A 48 -11.91 21.90 22.52
C PRO A 48 -12.50 22.16 21.12
N PHE A 49 -12.39 21.17 20.22
CA PHE A 49 -12.80 21.24 18.83
C PHE A 49 -14.31 21.08 18.65
N THR A 50 -14.98 22.13 18.19
CA THR A 50 -16.44 22.14 17.95
C THR A 50 -16.81 21.55 16.58
N LEU A 51 -18.11 21.30 16.36
CA LEU A 51 -18.62 20.90 15.03
C LEU A 51 -18.51 22.05 14.02
N GLU A 52 -18.62 23.30 14.48
CA GLU A 52 -18.36 24.51 13.72
C GLU A 52 -16.90 24.60 13.27
N ASP A 53 -15.95 24.32 14.18
CA ASP A 53 -14.52 24.23 13.84
C ASP A 53 -14.27 23.11 12.82
N LYS A 54 -14.90 21.95 13.00
CA LYS A 54 -14.84 20.85 12.02
C LYS A 54 -15.27 21.33 10.64
N LYS A 55 -16.43 21.97 10.54
CA LYS A 55 -16.96 22.47 9.26
C LYS A 55 -16.02 23.49 8.62
N ALA A 56 -15.60 24.50 9.37
CA ALA A 56 -14.69 25.54 8.89
C ALA A 56 -13.33 24.99 8.45
N LEU A 57 -12.88 23.87 9.02
CA LEU A 57 -11.67 23.17 8.62
C LEU A 57 -11.88 22.30 7.36
N CYS A 58 -13.03 21.65 7.23
CA CYS A 58 -13.39 20.84 6.06
C CYS A 58 -13.60 21.69 4.80
N ASP A 59 -14.08 22.93 4.93
CA ASP A 59 -14.21 23.86 3.82
C ASP A 59 -12.84 24.34 3.24
N LYS A 60 -11.70 24.04 3.90
CA LYS A 60 -10.35 24.45 3.45
C LYS A 60 -9.74 23.48 2.43
N ASP A 61 -9.42 24.00 1.25
CA ASP A 61 -8.56 23.37 0.24
C ASP A 61 -7.06 23.66 0.52
N PHE A 62 -6.19 22.71 0.20
CA PHE A 62 -4.73 22.90 0.20
C PHE A 62 -4.21 22.76 -1.23
N ASP A 63 -3.54 23.80 -1.72
CA ASP A 63 -2.86 23.81 -3.02
C ASP A 63 -3.74 23.41 -4.24
N GLY A 64 -5.08 23.46 -4.10
CA GLY A 64 -6.05 23.08 -5.14
C GLY A 64 -6.39 21.57 -5.19
N TYR A 65 -6.00 20.79 -4.17
CA TYR A 65 -6.12 19.33 -4.13
C TYR A 65 -7.57 18.85 -4.17
N ASN A 66 -8.52 19.58 -3.58
CA ASN A 66 -9.93 19.18 -3.51
C ASN A 66 -10.57 18.88 -4.87
N GLN A 67 -10.04 19.45 -5.96
CA GLN A 67 -10.49 19.17 -7.34
C GLN A 67 -10.34 17.70 -7.75
N ALA A 68 -9.24 17.06 -7.37
CA ALA A 68 -9.06 15.61 -7.55
C ALA A 68 -9.72 14.82 -6.42
N LEU A 69 -9.55 15.25 -5.15
CA LEU A 69 -10.02 14.46 -4.00
C LEU A 69 -11.54 14.23 -4.03
N ARG A 70 -12.35 15.17 -4.56
CA ARG A 70 -13.80 14.97 -4.73
C ARG A 70 -14.20 13.85 -5.71
N LEU A 71 -13.27 13.37 -6.55
CA LEU A 71 -13.48 12.27 -7.50
C LEU A 71 -13.22 10.89 -6.87
N LEU A 72 -12.55 10.87 -5.72
CA LEU A 72 -12.10 9.66 -5.04
C LEU A 72 -13.20 9.09 -4.13
N THR A 73 -13.07 7.80 -3.83
CA THR A 73 -13.86 7.10 -2.83
C THR A 73 -12.90 6.29 -1.98
N VAL A 74 -12.98 6.47 -0.66
CA VAL A 74 -12.28 5.64 0.33
C VAL A 74 -13.29 5.02 1.29
N THR A 75 -13.03 3.79 1.68
CA THR A 75 -13.80 3.08 2.71
C THR A 75 -12.86 2.83 3.88
N PRO A 76 -12.90 3.66 4.94
CA PRO A 76 -11.98 3.53 6.08
C PRO A 76 -12.15 2.19 6.77
N GLU A 77 -11.04 1.48 6.99
CA GLU A 77 -11.00 0.19 7.68
C GLU A 77 -10.53 0.38 9.12
N VAL A 78 -11.09 -0.39 10.07
CA VAL A 78 -10.55 -0.42 11.45
C VAL A 78 -9.18 -1.10 11.42
N ARG A 79 -8.15 -0.41 11.92
CA ARG A 79 -6.78 -0.91 11.97
C ARG A 79 -6.71 -2.19 12.80
N GLN A 80 -6.36 -3.29 12.15
CA GLN A 80 -6.12 -4.57 12.80
C GLN A 80 -4.73 -4.60 13.47
N PRO A 81 -4.52 -5.41 14.52
CA PRO A 81 -3.19 -5.74 15.00
C PRO A 81 -2.35 -6.35 13.87
N THR A 82 -1.03 -6.09 13.86
CA THR A 82 -0.13 -6.71 12.88
C THR A 82 -0.25 -8.24 12.95
N PRO A 83 -0.56 -8.92 11.83
CA PRO A 83 -0.77 -10.36 11.82
C PRO A 83 0.42 -11.13 12.38
N LYS A 84 0.16 -12.08 13.29
CA LYS A 84 1.18 -13.02 13.76
C LYS A 84 1.08 -14.30 12.93
N GLY A 85 2.07 -14.53 12.07
CA GLY A 85 2.13 -15.74 11.23
C GLY A 85 1.09 -15.76 10.11
N LYS A 86 0.53 -16.95 9.84
CA LYS A 86 -0.36 -17.21 8.68
C LYS A 86 -1.84 -16.95 8.94
N ASP A 87 -2.23 -16.65 10.18
CA ASP A 87 -3.64 -16.53 10.59
C ASP A 87 -4.23 -15.13 10.32
N GLY A 88 -3.50 -14.27 9.59
CA GLY A 88 -3.95 -12.94 9.18
C GLY A 88 -4.94 -12.97 8.00
N GLN A 89 -5.88 -12.04 7.99
CA GLN A 89 -6.82 -11.86 6.87
C GLN A 89 -6.07 -11.35 5.62
N TYR A 90 -6.23 -12.04 4.49
CA TYR A 90 -5.63 -11.61 3.21
C TYR A 90 -6.25 -10.27 2.70
N PRO A 91 -5.46 -9.37 2.10
CA PRO A 91 -4.01 -9.41 1.92
C PRO A 91 -3.28 -8.82 3.13
N ARG A 92 -2.12 -9.39 3.47
CA ARG A 92 -1.18 -8.80 4.42
C ARG A 92 -0.19 -7.93 3.64
N ILE A 93 -0.15 -6.63 3.92
CA ILE A 93 0.64 -5.63 3.18
C ILE A 93 1.74 -5.04 4.06
N LEU A 94 3.00 -5.26 3.67
CA LEU A 94 4.14 -4.53 4.19
C LEU A 94 4.35 -3.27 3.35
N CYS A 95 4.30 -2.11 3.99
CA CYS A 95 4.70 -0.84 3.39
C CYS A 95 6.14 -0.53 3.80
N TYR A 96 7.02 -0.27 2.84
CA TYR A 96 8.36 0.24 3.11
C TYR A 96 8.55 1.62 2.49
N VAL A 97 9.05 2.54 3.30
CA VAL A 97 9.19 3.96 2.92
C VAL A 97 10.68 4.30 2.84
N ILE A 98 11.12 4.81 1.70
CA ILE A 98 12.49 5.27 1.50
C ILE A 98 12.57 6.74 1.90
N THR A 99 13.52 7.07 2.77
CA THR A 99 13.73 8.42 3.31
C THR A 99 15.23 8.64 3.60
N VAL A 100 15.56 9.79 4.18
CA VAL A 100 16.91 10.17 4.61
C VAL A 100 16.84 10.94 5.93
N ALA A 101 17.93 11.00 6.68
CA ALA A 101 17.98 11.52 8.06
C ALA A 101 17.31 12.89 8.23
N LYS A 102 17.54 13.82 7.29
CA LYS A 102 16.96 15.18 7.28
C LYS A 102 15.43 15.25 7.12
N TYR A 103 14.78 14.15 6.71
CA TYR A 103 13.35 14.07 6.44
C TYR A 103 12.60 13.17 7.43
N LEU A 104 13.30 12.50 8.36
CA LEU A 104 12.70 11.64 9.38
C LEU A 104 11.67 12.39 10.24
N SER A 105 12.05 13.55 10.79
CA SER A 105 11.21 14.35 11.69
C SER A 105 10.05 15.11 11.01
N ALA A 106 9.95 15.07 9.68
CA ALA A 106 8.96 15.85 8.93
C ALA A 106 8.16 14.99 7.95
N ARG A 107 8.83 14.36 6.98
CA ARG A 107 8.18 13.57 5.92
C ARG A 107 7.82 12.17 6.41
N ALA A 108 8.79 11.43 6.97
CA ALA A 108 8.52 10.11 7.54
C ALA A 108 7.56 10.20 8.73
N GLN A 109 7.68 11.25 9.55
CA GLN A 109 6.70 11.56 10.59
C GLN A 109 5.30 11.79 10.01
N ALA A 110 5.12 12.58 8.94
CA ALA A 110 3.80 12.78 8.32
C ALA A 110 3.20 11.49 7.75
N VAL A 111 4.02 10.61 7.16
CA VAL A 111 3.58 9.27 6.74
C VAL A 111 3.08 8.45 7.94
N ALA A 112 3.84 8.42 9.04
CA ALA A 112 3.48 7.70 10.25
C ALA A 112 2.25 8.30 10.95
N ASP A 113 2.12 9.63 10.97
CA ASP A 113 1.01 10.36 11.56
C ASP A 113 -0.30 10.25 10.75
N THR A 114 -0.25 9.76 9.50
CA THR A 114 -1.39 9.64 8.58
C THR A 114 -1.59 8.22 8.05
N TRP A 115 -1.34 7.97 6.76
CA TRP A 115 -1.71 6.75 6.06
C TRP A 115 -0.92 5.52 6.51
N GLY A 116 0.33 5.69 6.95
CA GLY A 116 1.24 4.59 7.26
C GLY A 116 0.74 3.66 8.37
N GLN A 117 -0.07 4.18 9.30
CA GLN A 117 -0.66 3.38 10.39
C GLN A 117 -1.59 2.27 9.91
N ARG A 118 -2.15 2.40 8.69
CA ARG A 118 -3.12 1.45 8.12
C ARG A 118 -2.46 0.23 7.50
N CYS A 119 -1.17 0.31 7.15
CA CYS A 119 -0.38 -0.82 6.68
C CYS A 119 -0.32 -1.92 7.76
N ASP A 120 -0.29 -3.20 7.35
CA ASP A 120 -0.21 -4.31 8.30
C ASP A 120 1.15 -4.34 9.00
N HIS A 121 2.20 -3.93 8.27
CA HIS A 121 3.51 -3.55 8.80
C HIS A 121 4.02 -2.31 8.04
N LEU A 122 4.66 -1.38 8.75
CA LEU A 122 5.28 -0.18 8.20
C LEU A 122 6.73 -0.13 8.67
N ILE A 123 7.64 0.07 7.73
CA ILE A 123 9.07 0.19 7.99
C ILE A 123 9.68 1.32 7.17
N PHE A 124 10.64 2.03 7.75
CA PHE A 124 11.36 3.12 7.08
C PHE A 124 12.80 2.68 6.79
N PHE A 125 13.35 3.15 5.67
CA PHE A 125 14.75 2.93 5.29
C PHE A 125 15.47 4.26 5.09
N SER A 126 16.57 4.47 5.81
CA SER A 126 17.31 5.74 5.88
C SER A 126 18.83 5.52 5.88
N ASP A 127 19.64 6.58 5.81
CA ASP A 127 21.10 6.56 6.05
C ASP A 127 21.51 6.45 7.52
N VAL A 128 20.56 6.56 8.44
CA VAL A 128 20.76 6.44 9.90
C VAL A 128 19.70 5.49 10.50
N PRO A 129 20.03 4.72 11.55
CA PRO A 129 19.04 3.98 12.33
C PRO A 129 18.30 4.92 13.30
N ASP A 130 16.99 4.75 13.44
CA ASP A 130 16.14 5.56 14.32
C ASP A 130 14.79 4.84 14.61
N THR A 131 13.83 5.52 15.22
CA THR A 131 12.45 5.06 15.38
C THR A 131 11.49 6.24 15.26
N VAL A 132 10.53 6.17 14.32
CA VAL A 132 9.44 7.14 14.21
C VAL A 132 8.38 6.79 15.25
N TYR A 133 7.99 7.76 16.07
CA TYR A 133 6.97 7.59 17.12
C TYR A 133 5.70 8.36 16.75
N VAL A 134 4.55 7.76 16.97
CA VAL A 134 3.25 8.44 16.86
C VAL A 134 2.54 8.38 18.20
N ALA A 135 1.91 9.49 18.60
CA ALA A 135 1.23 9.64 19.90
C ALA A 135 2.10 9.17 21.09
N LYS A 136 3.37 9.58 21.09
CA LYS A 136 4.40 9.16 22.05
C LYS A 136 3.98 9.45 23.49
N GLY A 137 4.12 8.47 24.38
CA GLY A 137 3.72 8.56 25.79
C GLY A 137 2.23 8.40 26.09
N THR A 138 1.39 8.13 25.08
CA THR A 138 -0.06 7.89 25.26
C THR A 138 -0.42 6.40 25.24
N SER A 139 -1.65 6.04 25.62
CA SER A 139 -2.19 4.68 25.45
C SER A 139 -2.27 4.23 23.97
N ARG A 140 -2.12 5.17 23.02
CA ARG A 140 -2.17 4.93 21.57
C ARG A 140 -0.79 5.02 20.89
N GLU A 141 0.30 5.05 21.66
CA GLU A 141 1.66 5.08 21.12
C GLU A 141 1.86 4.02 20.02
N ARG A 142 2.49 4.42 18.91
CA ARG A 142 2.99 3.54 17.85
C ARG A 142 4.47 3.80 17.64
N LYS A 143 5.20 2.76 17.25
CA LYS A 143 6.64 2.79 16.95
C LYS A 143 6.85 2.16 15.60
N PHE A 144 7.61 2.81 14.74
CA PHE A 144 7.97 2.32 13.42
C PHE A 144 9.49 2.37 13.28
N GLU A 145 10.07 1.23 12.91
CA GLU A 145 11.52 1.06 12.84
C GLU A 145 12.09 1.81 11.63
N VAL A 146 13.21 2.50 11.84
CA VAL A 146 14.00 3.10 10.76
C VAL A 146 15.29 2.31 10.62
N ILE A 147 15.38 1.55 9.53
CA ILE A 147 16.53 0.70 9.24
C ILE A 147 17.56 1.47 8.41
N LYS A 148 18.81 1.38 8.85
CA LYS A 148 19.94 1.93 8.11
C LYS A 148 20.20 1.11 6.84
N VAL A 149 20.33 1.79 5.70
CA VAL A 149 20.82 1.24 4.45
C VAL A 149 22.28 1.63 4.28
N ASP A 150 23.18 0.65 4.18
CA ASP A 150 24.62 0.85 3.98
C ASP A 150 24.96 1.18 2.51
N ALA A 151 24.39 2.27 2.02
CA ALA A 151 24.71 2.91 0.74
C ALA A 151 24.53 4.43 0.87
N ASN A 152 25.15 5.21 -0.01
CA ASN A 152 25.06 6.68 0.03
C ASN A 152 23.59 7.16 -0.08
N ALA A 153 23.27 8.28 0.55
CA ALA A 153 21.92 8.86 0.59
C ALA A 153 21.78 10.04 -0.39
N ASP A 154 21.90 9.73 -1.67
CA ASP A 154 21.76 10.67 -2.77
C ASP A 154 20.99 10.02 -3.94
N TYR A 155 20.69 10.83 -4.97
CA TYR A 155 19.99 10.38 -6.17
C TYR A 155 20.83 9.46 -7.06
N GLU A 156 22.16 9.47 -6.93
CA GLU A 156 23.06 8.71 -7.78
C GLU A 156 23.13 7.22 -7.37
N HIS A 157 22.91 6.94 -6.09
CA HIS A 157 22.99 5.59 -5.50
C HIS A 157 21.63 4.94 -5.22
N LEU A 158 20.51 5.50 -5.71
CA LEU A 158 19.17 4.95 -5.46
C LEU A 158 19.02 3.48 -5.89
N TRP A 159 19.64 3.07 -7.00
CA TRP A 159 19.65 1.68 -7.45
C TRP A 159 20.35 0.75 -6.44
N GLU A 160 21.50 1.15 -5.91
CA GLU A 160 22.21 0.38 -4.88
C GLU A 160 21.42 0.31 -3.57
N ARG A 161 20.81 1.43 -3.15
CA ARG A 161 19.89 1.46 -2.00
C ARG A 161 18.74 0.48 -2.19
N GLN A 162 18.09 0.48 -3.37
CA GLN A 162 16.95 -0.38 -3.63
C GLN A 162 17.31 -1.87 -3.63
N LYS A 163 18.44 -2.25 -4.23
CA LYS A 163 18.95 -3.63 -4.14
C LYS A 163 19.14 -4.07 -2.70
N ALA A 164 19.74 -3.23 -1.86
CA ALA A 164 19.92 -3.51 -0.43
C ALA A 164 18.58 -3.61 0.32
N ILE A 165 17.66 -2.66 0.10
CA ILE A 165 16.33 -2.63 0.72
C ILE A 165 15.51 -3.86 0.34
N LEU A 166 15.41 -4.20 -0.95
CA LEU A 166 14.63 -5.36 -1.40
C LEU A 166 15.27 -6.69 -0.99
N THR A 167 16.60 -6.76 -0.90
CA THR A 167 17.30 -7.90 -0.30
C THR A 167 16.94 -8.06 1.18
N TYR A 168 16.91 -6.95 1.95
CA TYR A 168 16.49 -6.96 3.35
C TYR A 168 15.03 -7.40 3.49
N VAL A 169 14.11 -6.78 2.74
CA VAL A 169 12.68 -7.11 2.78
C VAL A 169 12.43 -8.58 2.39
N HIS A 170 13.20 -9.11 1.43
CA HIS A 170 13.16 -10.53 1.08
C HIS A 170 13.63 -11.42 2.24
N GLN A 171 14.81 -11.17 2.80
CA GLN A 171 15.38 -11.99 3.87
C GLN A 171 14.54 -11.98 5.16
N HIS A 172 13.92 -10.84 5.50
CA HIS A 172 13.24 -10.66 6.78
C HIS A 172 11.72 -10.84 6.72
N TYR A 173 11.05 -10.57 5.59
CA TYR A 173 9.57 -10.45 5.56
C TYR A 173 8.88 -11.22 4.41
N ARG A 174 9.63 -11.85 3.50
CA ARG A 174 9.10 -12.56 2.31
C ARG A 174 8.04 -13.62 2.62
N HIS A 175 8.00 -14.19 3.82
CA HIS A 175 7.04 -15.24 4.20
C HIS A 175 5.85 -14.73 5.02
N ASP A 176 5.94 -13.52 5.58
CA ASP A 176 4.98 -12.97 6.53
C ASP A 176 3.93 -12.06 5.86
N PHE A 177 4.23 -11.55 4.67
CA PHE A 177 3.34 -10.66 3.91
C PHE A 177 3.03 -11.21 2.53
N ASP A 178 1.89 -10.80 1.98
CA ASP A 178 1.44 -11.20 0.66
C ASP A 178 1.82 -10.16 -0.41
N TRP A 179 1.87 -8.89 -0.02
CA TRP A 179 2.24 -7.76 -0.87
C TRP A 179 3.24 -6.85 -0.18
N PHE A 180 4.16 -6.29 -0.98
CA PHE A 180 5.19 -5.36 -0.55
C PHE A 180 5.01 -4.05 -1.31
N TYR A 181 4.73 -2.97 -0.60
CA TYR A 181 4.50 -1.65 -1.20
C TYR A 181 5.72 -0.76 -1.00
N LYS A 182 6.35 -0.36 -2.11
CA LYS A 182 7.40 0.67 -2.14
C LYS A 182 6.73 2.03 -2.05
N ALA A 183 7.18 2.91 -1.17
CA ALA A 183 6.78 4.31 -1.14
C ALA A 183 7.99 5.23 -0.93
N ASP A 184 7.91 6.45 -1.46
CA ASP A 184 8.81 7.54 -1.11
C ASP A 184 8.20 8.38 0.02
N ASP A 185 9.02 9.17 0.73
CA ASP A 185 8.57 9.94 1.90
C ASP A 185 7.65 11.14 1.58
N ASP A 186 7.40 11.44 0.30
CA ASP A 186 6.31 12.31 -0.19
C ASP A 186 5.25 11.56 -1.03
N THR A 187 5.07 10.26 -0.79
CA THR A 187 3.91 9.47 -1.24
C THR A 187 2.74 9.60 -0.25
N TYR A 188 1.49 9.66 -0.76
CA TYR A 188 0.29 9.32 0.02
C TYR A 188 -0.38 8.07 -0.55
N LEU A 189 -0.59 7.06 0.29
CA LEU A 189 -1.16 5.75 -0.07
C LEU A 189 -2.52 5.51 0.59
N PHE A 190 -3.55 5.27 -0.23
CA PHE A 190 -4.86 4.77 0.20
C PHE A 190 -4.80 3.26 0.41
N VAL A 191 -4.35 2.83 1.59
CA VAL A 191 -4.12 1.41 1.92
C VAL A 191 -5.40 0.57 1.74
N GLU A 192 -6.58 1.12 2.07
CA GLU A 192 -7.86 0.43 1.89
C GLU A 192 -8.17 0.19 0.40
N ASN A 193 -7.90 1.17 -0.47
CA ASN A 193 -8.09 1.04 -1.91
C ASN A 193 -7.07 0.05 -2.51
N LEU A 194 -5.82 0.04 -2.04
CA LEU A 194 -4.85 -1.01 -2.40
C LEU A 194 -5.35 -2.42 -2.01
N ARG A 195 -5.82 -2.58 -0.76
CA ARG A 195 -6.37 -3.84 -0.24
C ARG A 195 -7.57 -4.33 -1.04
N GLN A 196 -8.41 -3.42 -1.53
CA GLN A 196 -9.52 -3.76 -2.44
C GLN A 196 -9.01 -4.13 -3.83
N TYR A 197 -8.08 -3.36 -4.38
CA TYR A 197 -7.51 -3.58 -5.72
C TYR A 197 -6.85 -4.96 -5.84
N VAL A 198 -6.00 -5.36 -4.88
CA VAL A 198 -5.30 -6.65 -4.96
C VAL A 198 -6.19 -7.87 -4.69
N ARG A 199 -7.41 -7.68 -4.18
CA ARG A 199 -8.43 -8.75 -4.03
C ARG A 199 -9.26 -8.99 -5.30
N ARG A 200 -9.12 -8.15 -6.34
CA ARG A 200 -9.89 -8.27 -7.58
C ARG A 200 -9.59 -9.60 -8.30
N PRO A 201 -10.57 -10.22 -8.98
CA PRO A 201 -10.40 -11.53 -9.62
C PRO A 201 -9.21 -11.60 -10.59
N GLU A 202 -9.00 -10.57 -11.40
CA GLU A 202 -7.90 -10.47 -12.37
C GLU A 202 -6.52 -10.50 -11.71
N ILE A 203 -6.38 -9.94 -10.51
CA ILE A 203 -5.14 -9.97 -9.73
C ILE A 203 -5.00 -11.33 -9.04
N MET A 204 -6.05 -11.81 -8.37
CA MET A 204 -6.04 -13.06 -7.61
C MET A 204 -5.75 -14.29 -8.49
N MET A 205 -6.29 -14.34 -9.71
CA MET A 205 -6.03 -15.43 -10.67
C MET A 205 -4.56 -15.51 -11.12
N ASN A 206 -3.81 -14.40 -10.99
CA ASN A 206 -2.43 -14.28 -11.47
C ASN A 206 -1.40 -14.18 -10.34
N TYR A 207 -1.81 -13.92 -9.11
CA TYR A 207 -0.94 -13.73 -7.94
C TYR A 207 0.10 -14.84 -7.71
N HIS A 208 -0.24 -16.10 -8.00
CA HIS A 208 0.65 -17.26 -7.88
C HIS A 208 1.30 -17.70 -9.20
N ARG A 209 1.03 -17.01 -10.30
CA ARG A 209 1.45 -17.41 -11.66
C ARG A 209 2.49 -16.48 -12.26
N HIS A 210 2.38 -15.19 -11.97
CA HIS A 210 3.22 -14.15 -12.56
C HIS A 210 3.86 -13.27 -11.48
N PRO A 211 5.09 -12.80 -11.66
CA PRO A 211 5.66 -11.74 -10.85
C PRO A 211 4.92 -10.42 -11.17
N LEU A 212 4.10 -9.94 -10.24
CA LEU A 212 3.24 -8.77 -10.41
C LEU A 212 3.87 -7.53 -9.78
N GLN A 213 3.97 -6.44 -10.55
CA GLN A 213 4.21 -5.08 -10.04
C GLN A 213 3.12 -4.13 -10.55
N LEU A 214 2.45 -3.46 -9.61
CA LEU A 214 1.28 -2.61 -9.82
C LEU A 214 1.63 -1.18 -9.42
N GLY A 215 1.62 -0.24 -10.37
CA GLY A 215 1.98 1.17 -10.13
C GLY A 215 1.53 2.09 -11.26
N HIS A 216 2.11 3.29 -11.32
CA HIS A 216 1.88 4.26 -12.41
C HIS A 216 2.83 3.97 -13.58
N ARG A 217 2.30 3.66 -14.76
CA ARG A 217 3.13 3.25 -15.90
C ARG A 217 3.70 4.43 -16.68
N TYR A 218 5.00 4.39 -16.92
CA TYR A 218 5.69 5.24 -17.90
C TYR A 218 6.37 4.38 -18.97
N ASN A 219 6.53 4.95 -20.16
CA ASN A 219 7.16 4.36 -21.33
C ASN A 219 8.43 5.14 -21.70
N ILE A 220 9.54 4.43 -21.78
CA ILE A 220 10.85 4.98 -22.15
C ILE A 220 11.19 4.63 -23.60
N THR A 221 11.66 5.64 -24.32
CA THR A 221 12.05 5.54 -25.73
C THR A 221 13.42 4.87 -25.90
N ALA A 222 13.69 4.41 -27.14
CA ALA A 222 14.90 3.65 -27.48
C ALA A 222 16.24 4.35 -27.14
N SER A 223 16.27 5.68 -27.10
CA SER A 223 17.50 6.44 -26.78
C SER A 223 18.03 6.16 -25.37
N TYR A 224 17.13 5.96 -24.40
CA TYR A 224 17.50 5.65 -23.01
C TYR A 224 17.88 4.18 -22.81
N ILE A 225 17.23 3.24 -23.51
CA ILE A 225 17.64 1.81 -23.48
C ILE A 225 19.11 1.66 -23.91
N ASN A 226 19.54 2.43 -24.91
CA ASN A 226 20.92 2.46 -25.37
C ASN A 226 21.91 3.04 -24.33
N TYR A 227 21.45 3.91 -23.42
CA TYR A 227 22.25 4.43 -22.30
C TYR A 227 22.46 3.35 -21.21
N PHE A 228 21.41 2.58 -20.89
CA PHE A 228 21.48 1.52 -19.88
C PHE A 228 22.26 0.27 -20.34
N PHE A 229 22.31 0.00 -21.65
CA PHE A 229 23.04 -1.14 -22.23
C PHE A 229 24.21 -0.70 -23.13
N PRO A 230 25.37 -0.31 -22.56
CA PRO A 230 26.57 -0.02 -23.33
C PRO A 230 27.14 -1.27 -24.03
N ASN A 231 26.80 -2.48 -23.55
CA ASN A 231 27.18 -3.74 -24.18
C ASN A 231 26.24 -4.07 -25.35
N GLU A 232 26.77 -3.97 -26.56
CA GLU A 232 26.08 -4.27 -27.82
C GLU A 232 25.35 -5.62 -27.83
N LYS A 233 25.98 -6.70 -27.34
CA LYS A 233 25.34 -8.03 -27.34
C LYS A 233 24.11 -8.11 -26.43
N VAL A 234 24.11 -7.37 -25.31
CA VAL A 234 22.97 -7.32 -24.38
C VAL A 234 21.87 -6.45 -24.97
N ARG A 235 22.24 -5.32 -25.59
CA ARG A 235 21.34 -4.42 -26.32
C ARG A 235 20.66 -5.11 -27.49
N ASP A 236 21.39 -5.89 -28.29
CA ASP A 236 20.82 -6.64 -29.42
C ASP A 236 19.86 -7.73 -28.92
N ALA A 237 20.20 -8.43 -27.83
CA ALA A 237 19.33 -9.41 -27.20
C ALA A 237 18.06 -8.78 -26.59
N TRP A 238 18.13 -7.53 -26.13
CA TRP A 238 16.97 -6.74 -25.72
C TRP A 238 16.06 -6.43 -26.92
N TRP A 239 16.63 -5.87 -27.99
CA TRP A 239 15.88 -5.46 -29.19
C TRP A 239 15.27 -6.62 -29.99
N GLN A 240 15.78 -7.85 -29.80
CA GLN A 240 15.14 -9.07 -30.31
C GLN A 240 13.87 -9.48 -29.56
N ARG A 241 13.60 -8.91 -28.37
CA ARG A 241 12.51 -9.32 -27.47
C ARG A 241 11.47 -8.24 -27.24
N TRP A 242 11.89 -6.97 -27.13
CA TRP A 242 11.03 -5.86 -26.75
C TRP A 242 11.26 -4.62 -27.60
N ASP A 243 10.18 -3.92 -27.95
CA ASP A 243 10.20 -2.68 -28.75
C ASP A 243 10.34 -1.41 -27.88
N ARG A 244 10.19 -1.53 -26.57
CA ARG A 244 10.18 -0.44 -25.59
C ARG A 244 10.49 -0.92 -24.17
N LEU A 245 10.77 0.01 -23.28
CA LEU A 245 10.86 -0.23 -21.84
C LEU A 245 9.69 0.48 -21.15
N VAL A 246 8.74 -0.30 -20.63
CA VAL A 246 7.72 0.23 -19.72
C VAL A 246 8.20 -0.02 -18.29
N PHE A 247 8.04 0.97 -17.42
CA PHE A 247 8.36 0.86 -15.99
C PHE A 247 7.21 1.43 -15.15
N ASN A 248 7.12 1.03 -13.87
CA ASN A 248 6.25 1.72 -12.91
C ASN A 248 7.06 2.82 -12.23
N SER A 249 6.58 4.07 -12.27
CA SER A 249 7.21 5.21 -11.58
C SER A 249 7.38 4.91 -10.09
N GLY A 250 8.57 5.15 -9.55
CA GLY A 250 8.86 4.94 -8.13
C GLY A 250 8.10 5.90 -7.21
N GLY A 251 7.81 7.11 -7.69
CA GLY A 251 7.24 8.23 -6.93
C GLY A 251 5.92 7.94 -6.18
N PRO A 252 4.81 7.57 -6.85
CA PRO A 252 3.56 7.23 -6.15
C PRO A 252 3.62 5.89 -5.42
N GLY A 253 4.78 5.23 -5.48
CA GLY A 253 4.96 3.86 -5.05
C GLY A 253 4.40 2.83 -6.01
N TYR A 254 4.66 1.57 -5.68
CA TYR A 254 4.14 0.41 -6.40
C TYR A 254 4.02 -0.81 -5.46
N ALA A 255 3.05 -1.67 -5.74
CA ALA A 255 2.83 -2.92 -5.02
C ALA A 255 3.45 -4.10 -5.77
N MET A 256 4.19 -4.96 -5.07
CA MET A 256 4.79 -6.18 -5.60
C MET A 256 4.23 -7.42 -4.90
N ASN A 257 3.98 -8.51 -5.62
CA ASN A 257 3.69 -9.79 -5.00
C ASN A 257 4.97 -10.52 -4.56
N ARG A 258 4.80 -11.56 -3.75
CA ARG A 258 5.88 -12.45 -3.30
C ARG A 258 6.76 -13.00 -4.43
N LEU A 259 6.16 -13.35 -5.57
CA LEU A 259 6.90 -13.93 -6.71
C LEU A 259 7.79 -12.88 -7.41
N TYR A 260 7.32 -11.64 -7.56
CA TYR A 260 8.12 -10.53 -8.05
C TYR A 260 9.33 -10.26 -7.13
N LEU A 261 9.13 -10.31 -5.81
CA LEU A 261 10.22 -10.11 -4.85
C LEU A 261 11.30 -11.22 -4.93
N ASP A 262 10.90 -12.49 -5.13
CA ASP A 262 11.86 -13.59 -5.35
C ASP A 262 12.66 -13.41 -6.64
N HIS A 263 11.97 -13.17 -7.75
CA HIS A 263 12.56 -12.98 -9.07
C HIS A 263 13.51 -11.77 -9.08
N PHE A 264 13.13 -10.67 -8.42
CA PHE A 264 13.98 -9.50 -8.29
C PHE A 264 15.29 -9.83 -7.59
N VAL A 265 15.25 -10.45 -6.41
CA VAL A 265 16.47 -10.77 -5.65
C VAL A 265 17.34 -11.81 -6.39
N ALA A 266 16.73 -12.76 -7.10
CA ALA A 266 17.44 -13.68 -7.98
C ALA A 266 18.11 -12.98 -9.19
N SER A 267 17.53 -11.90 -9.70
CA SER A 267 18.06 -11.15 -10.86
C SER A 267 19.27 -10.27 -10.54
N ILE A 268 19.41 -9.76 -9.29
CA ILE A 268 20.48 -8.83 -8.86
C ILE A 268 21.91 -9.22 -9.33
N PRO A 269 22.39 -10.47 -9.17
CA PRO A 269 23.74 -10.85 -9.59
C PRO A 269 23.91 -11.04 -11.10
N GLU A 270 22.84 -10.93 -11.90
CA GLU A 270 22.87 -11.26 -13.32
C GLU A 270 23.35 -10.08 -14.16
N LYS A 271 24.16 -10.37 -15.19
CA LYS A 271 24.84 -9.34 -16.01
C LYS A 271 23.90 -8.36 -16.73
N HIS A 272 22.64 -8.74 -16.93
CA HIS A 272 21.63 -7.88 -17.55
C HIS A 272 20.87 -7.01 -16.54
N CYS A 273 20.95 -7.29 -15.24
CA CYS A 273 20.34 -6.51 -14.17
C CYS A 273 21.28 -5.42 -13.64
N LEU A 274 21.87 -4.63 -14.54
CA LEU A 274 22.71 -3.46 -14.22
C LEU A 274 23.69 -3.70 -13.05
N SER A 275 24.39 -4.84 -13.10
CA SER A 275 25.26 -5.34 -12.01
C SER A 275 26.61 -4.59 -11.92
N HIS A 276 26.70 -3.40 -12.48
CA HIS A 276 27.90 -2.57 -12.57
C HIS A 276 27.63 -1.21 -11.92
N SER A 277 28.66 -0.60 -11.33
CA SER A 277 28.53 0.72 -10.69
C SER A 277 28.16 1.78 -11.72
N GLY A 278 27.02 2.44 -11.54
CA GLY A 278 26.54 3.52 -12.39
C GLY A 278 25.31 4.19 -11.79
N THR A 279 25.06 5.43 -12.20
CA THR A 279 23.88 6.21 -11.79
C THR A 279 22.69 5.81 -12.65
N PHE A 280 21.70 5.16 -12.03
CA PHE A 280 20.48 4.73 -12.71
C PHE A 280 19.24 5.19 -11.94
N PRO A 281 18.20 5.71 -12.62
CA PRO A 281 16.88 5.81 -12.04
C PRO A 281 16.43 4.42 -11.57
N GLU A 282 16.12 4.32 -10.28
CA GLU A 282 15.87 3.08 -9.56
C GLU A 282 14.72 2.28 -10.17
N ASP A 283 13.62 2.96 -10.46
CA ASP A 283 12.40 2.39 -11.01
C ASP A 283 12.57 1.86 -12.45
N VAL A 284 13.35 2.57 -13.26
CA VAL A 284 13.77 2.12 -14.60
C VAL A 284 14.70 0.91 -14.50
N ALA A 285 15.65 0.90 -13.56
CA ALA A 285 16.56 -0.22 -13.32
C ALA A 285 15.80 -1.48 -12.87
N VAL A 286 14.86 -1.34 -11.92
CA VAL A 286 13.97 -2.43 -11.46
C VAL A 286 13.21 -3.05 -12.63
N ALA A 287 12.55 -2.24 -13.47
CA ALA A 287 11.79 -2.74 -14.61
C ALA A 287 12.71 -3.42 -15.65
N LEU A 288 13.86 -2.81 -15.95
CA LEU A 288 14.84 -3.35 -16.90
C LEU A 288 15.36 -4.72 -16.47
N CYS A 289 15.65 -4.93 -15.18
CA CYS A 289 15.97 -6.26 -14.64
C CYS A 289 14.79 -7.23 -14.82
N MET A 290 13.61 -6.81 -14.38
CA MET A 290 12.46 -7.71 -14.20
C MET A 290 11.79 -8.13 -15.50
N MET A 291 11.95 -7.37 -16.59
CA MET A 291 11.47 -7.79 -17.92
C MET A 291 12.12 -9.08 -18.42
N TRP A 292 13.35 -9.40 -17.99
CA TRP A 292 14.00 -10.69 -18.27
C TRP A 292 13.45 -11.85 -17.45
N HIS A 293 12.80 -11.55 -16.32
CA HIS A 293 12.20 -12.49 -15.36
C HIS A 293 10.66 -12.50 -15.42
N GLU A 294 10.11 -12.11 -16.57
CA GLU A 294 8.66 -12.02 -16.88
C GLU A 294 7.86 -11.03 -15.98
N GLY A 295 8.57 -10.17 -15.25
CA GLY A 295 8.00 -9.09 -14.42
C GLY A 295 7.76 -7.82 -15.24
N TYR A 296 6.56 -7.72 -15.83
CA TYR A 296 6.13 -6.57 -16.61
C TYR A 296 5.25 -5.61 -15.79
N PRO A 297 5.32 -4.28 -15.98
CA PRO A 297 4.36 -3.34 -15.40
C PRO A 297 2.94 -3.55 -15.95
N TRP A 298 2.04 -3.98 -15.08
CA TRP A 298 0.63 -4.22 -15.44
C TRP A 298 -0.15 -2.91 -15.59
N ASP A 299 -1.10 -2.87 -16.52
CA ASP A 299 -2.01 -1.72 -16.62
C ASP A 299 -2.93 -1.66 -15.40
N THR A 300 -2.76 -0.62 -14.58
CA THR A 300 -3.48 -0.42 -13.33
C THR A 300 -4.66 0.53 -13.45
N ARG A 301 -4.93 1.06 -14.65
CA ARG A 301 -5.97 2.08 -14.88
C ARG A 301 -7.36 1.48 -14.86
N ASP A 302 -8.38 2.32 -14.67
CA ASP A 302 -9.77 1.87 -14.71
C ASP A 302 -10.27 1.64 -16.15
N LEU A 303 -11.51 1.15 -16.30
CA LEU A 303 -12.11 0.89 -17.61
C LEU A 303 -12.35 2.16 -18.46
N ARG A 304 -12.18 3.36 -17.88
CA ARG A 304 -12.21 4.65 -18.59
C ARG A 304 -10.78 5.13 -18.93
N GLY A 305 -9.76 4.37 -18.53
CA GLY A 305 -8.34 4.67 -18.72
C GLY A 305 -7.79 5.68 -17.70
N ARG A 306 -8.45 5.85 -16.55
CA ARG A 306 -8.05 6.80 -15.49
C ARG A 306 -7.08 6.16 -14.52
N ASP A 307 -6.15 6.94 -14.01
CA ASP A 307 -5.07 6.43 -13.17
C ASP A 307 -5.52 6.12 -11.74
N ARG A 308 -4.91 5.05 -11.18
CA ARG A 308 -4.99 4.69 -9.76
C ARG A 308 -3.74 5.08 -8.99
N TRP A 309 -2.59 5.06 -9.65
CA TRP A 309 -1.34 5.58 -9.11
C TRP A 309 -1.02 6.84 -9.91
N HIS A 310 -0.80 7.96 -9.22
CA HIS A 310 -0.60 9.27 -9.84
C HIS A 310 0.82 9.75 -9.57
N ALA A 311 1.65 9.86 -10.61
CA ALA A 311 3.03 10.37 -10.46
C ALA A 311 3.13 11.87 -10.09
N PHE A 312 1.98 12.51 -9.82
CA PHE A 312 1.81 13.89 -9.42
C PHE A 312 0.99 13.98 -8.12
N ASN A 313 1.00 15.16 -7.50
CA ASN A 313 0.09 15.48 -6.39
C ASN A 313 -1.36 15.65 -6.91
N PRO A 314 -2.38 15.69 -6.02
CA PRO A 314 -3.78 15.78 -6.44
C PRO A 314 -4.13 16.97 -7.35
N ARG A 315 -3.57 18.18 -7.13
CA ARG A 315 -3.79 19.30 -8.08
C ARG A 315 -3.22 18.94 -9.44
N ASP A 316 -1.94 18.57 -9.49
CA ASP A 316 -1.20 18.45 -10.75
C ASP A 316 -1.69 17.24 -11.56
N ALA A 317 -2.18 16.18 -10.89
CA ALA A 317 -2.91 15.07 -11.52
C ALA A 317 -4.23 15.54 -12.19
N TYR A 318 -4.96 16.47 -11.57
CA TYR A 318 -6.19 17.03 -12.13
C TYR A 318 -5.91 18.03 -13.28
N THR A 319 -4.88 18.88 -13.15
CA THR A 319 -4.66 20.03 -14.05
C THR A 319 -3.73 19.75 -15.23
N SER A 320 -2.99 18.64 -15.24
CA SER A 320 -2.04 18.29 -16.32
C SER A 320 -2.74 17.88 -17.62
N SER A 321 -3.18 18.85 -18.43
CA SER A 321 -3.75 18.58 -19.76
C SER A 321 -2.72 17.93 -20.71
N PRO A 322 -3.11 16.92 -21.52
CA PRO A 322 -2.27 16.29 -22.54
C PRO A 322 -1.99 17.18 -23.77
N ASP A 323 -2.55 18.39 -23.86
CA ASP A 323 -2.42 19.27 -25.04
C ASP A 323 -0.97 19.71 -25.34
N ARG A 324 -0.07 19.63 -24.35
CA ARG A 324 1.35 20.02 -24.46
C ARG A 324 2.25 18.83 -24.80
N ALA A 325 2.08 18.24 -25.97
CA ALA A 325 2.75 17.00 -26.37
C ALA A 325 4.30 16.97 -26.30
N SER A 326 4.97 18.13 -26.17
CA SER A 326 6.41 18.27 -25.91
C SER A 326 6.84 17.91 -24.49
N ASP A 327 5.92 17.93 -23.54
CA ASP A 327 6.22 17.81 -22.12
C ASP A 327 6.54 16.34 -21.76
N TRP A 328 7.61 16.14 -20.98
CA TRP A 328 8.23 14.80 -20.81
C TRP A 328 7.25 13.75 -20.26
N TRP A 329 6.33 14.13 -19.38
CA TRP A 329 5.35 13.21 -18.80
C TRP A 329 4.30 12.78 -19.82
N ILE A 330 3.92 13.65 -20.76
CA ILE A 330 3.04 13.30 -21.87
C ILE A 330 3.77 12.38 -22.86
N ALA A 331 5.04 12.67 -23.17
CA ALA A 331 5.88 11.79 -23.96
C ALA A 331 5.98 10.38 -23.34
N TYR A 332 6.14 10.28 -22.03
CA TYR A 332 6.23 9.00 -21.32
C TYR A 332 4.89 8.24 -21.22
N HIS A 333 3.75 8.86 -21.55
CA HIS A 333 2.46 8.18 -21.68
C HIS A 333 2.15 7.70 -23.12
N GLN A 334 3.00 8.03 -24.11
CA GLN A 334 2.78 7.64 -25.50
C GLN A 334 2.86 6.13 -25.68
N GLY A 335 1.94 5.56 -26.47
CA GLY A 335 1.92 4.13 -26.78
C GLY A 335 1.54 3.18 -25.64
N ILE A 336 1.31 3.69 -24.42
CA ILE A 336 0.79 2.93 -23.27
C ILE A 336 -0.63 3.33 -22.86
N GLY A 337 -1.28 4.18 -23.66
CA GLY A 337 -2.70 4.52 -23.55
C GLY A 337 -3.01 5.95 -23.07
N GLY A 338 -2.00 6.83 -22.97
CA GLY A 338 -2.20 8.25 -22.72
C GLY A 338 -2.55 8.62 -21.27
N LEU A 339 -2.54 9.93 -21.03
CA LEU A 339 -2.90 10.57 -19.76
C LEU A 339 -4.38 10.99 -19.76
N ARG A 340 -5.02 10.99 -18.58
CA ARG A 340 -6.32 11.62 -18.35
C ARG A 340 -6.18 12.83 -17.43
N TRP A 341 -7.12 13.76 -17.49
CA TRP A 341 -7.07 15.03 -16.76
C TRP A 341 -8.49 15.53 -16.44
N GLY A 342 -8.60 16.57 -15.61
CA GLY A 342 -9.88 17.12 -15.13
C GLY A 342 -10.69 16.08 -14.35
N ASP A 343 -12.01 16.08 -14.54
CA ASP A 343 -12.93 15.08 -13.96
C ASP A 343 -12.61 13.62 -14.35
N ASP A 344 -11.77 13.43 -15.38
CA ASP A 344 -11.30 12.13 -15.83
C ASP A 344 -9.88 11.79 -15.36
N CYS A 345 -9.16 12.64 -14.62
CA CYS A 345 -7.79 12.31 -14.14
C CYS A 345 -7.73 10.97 -13.40
N CYS A 346 -8.74 10.76 -12.54
CA CYS A 346 -8.57 9.95 -11.37
C CYS A 346 -9.64 8.87 -11.28
N ALA A 347 -9.20 7.63 -11.10
CA ALA A 347 -10.10 6.53 -10.75
C ALA A 347 -10.66 6.76 -9.32
N PRO A 348 -11.95 6.50 -9.05
CA PRO A 348 -12.51 6.63 -7.71
C PRO A 348 -11.78 5.77 -6.69
N ASP A 349 -11.35 4.57 -7.09
CA ASP A 349 -10.50 3.67 -6.32
C ASP A 349 -9.00 3.95 -6.55
N THR A 350 -8.62 5.24 -6.53
CA THR A 350 -7.21 5.68 -6.54
C THR A 350 -6.47 5.07 -5.35
N VAL A 351 -5.25 4.59 -5.61
CA VAL A 351 -4.38 3.93 -4.65
C VAL A 351 -3.29 4.88 -4.13
N GLY A 352 -2.75 5.80 -4.92
CA GLY A 352 -1.77 6.74 -4.37
C GLY A 352 -1.42 7.94 -5.24
N PHE A 353 -0.92 8.98 -4.57
CA PHE A 353 -0.37 10.20 -5.16
C PHE A 353 1.10 10.39 -4.75
N HIS A 354 1.88 10.97 -5.64
CA HIS A 354 3.25 11.41 -5.40
C HIS A 354 3.30 12.91 -5.04
N TYR A 355 4.46 13.42 -4.61
CA TYR A 355 4.67 14.82 -4.21
C TYR A 355 3.68 15.34 -3.15
N ALA A 356 3.05 14.44 -2.39
CA ALA A 356 2.24 14.75 -1.22
C ALA A 356 3.17 15.13 -0.06
N LYS A 357 3.61 16.38 -0.03
CA LYS A 357 4.36 16.97 1.10
C LYS A 357 3.55 16.87 2.41
N PRO A 358 4.17 16.97 3.61
CA PRO A 358 3.50 16.81 4.90
C PRO A 358 2.13 17.49 5.03
N ASP A 359 2.02 18.79 4.74
CA ASP A 359 0.74 19.52 4.81
C ASP A 359 -0.32 18.97 3.85
N GLY A 360 0.12 18.51 2.67
CA GLY A 360 -0.69 17.79 1.70
C GLY A 360 -1.15 16.42 2.22
N MET A 361 -0.31 15.67 2.93
CA MET A 361 -0.71 14.40 3.56
C MET A 361 -1.79 14.62 4.62
N TYR A 362 -1.58 15.59 5.52
CA TYR A 362 -2.57 15.94 6.55
C TYR A 362 -3.88 16.45 5.93
N HIS A 363 -3.80 17.18 4.83
CA HIS A 363 -4.97 17.64 4.09
C HIS A 363 -5.74 16.48 3.41
N ILE A 364 -5.05 15.54 2.74
CA ILE A 364 -5.67 14.37 2.13
C ILE A 364 -6.36 13.52 3.21
N GLU A 365 -5.65 13.25 4.31
CA GLU A 365 -6.19 12.54 5.49
C GLU A 365 -7.43 13.26 6.04
N ARG A 366 -7.38 14.58 6.19
CA ARG A 366 -8.54 15.39 6.61
C ARG A 366 -9.71 15.22 5.67
N GLN A 367 -9.53 15.46 4.37
CA GLN A 367 -10.64 15.58 3.44
C GLN A 367 -11.34 14.26 3.16
N LEU A 368 -10.56 13.18 2.95
CA LEU A 368 -11.12 11.88 2.58
C LEU A 368 -11.56 11.02 3.78
N TYR A 369 -11.03 11.28 4.97
CA TYR A 369 -11.36 10.49 6.17
C TYR A 369 -12.09 11.31 7.24
N PHE A 370 -11.48 12.37 7.78
CA PHE A 370 -12.08 13.12 8.90
C PHE A 370 -13.34 13.90 8.50
N CYS A 371 -13.32 14.54 7.33
CA CYS A 371 -14.41 15.34 6.76
C CYS A 371 -15.44 14.53 5.97
N ARG A 372 -15.28 13.19 5.92
CA ARG A 372 -16.16 12.31 5.15
C ARG A 372 -17.60 12.37 5.64
N SER A 373 -18.53 12.58 4.72
CA SER A 373 -19.97 12.60 5.01
C SER A 373 -20.47 11.21 5.43
N GLY A 374 -21.44 11.18 6.36
CA GLY A 374 -22.02 9.93 6.88
C GLY A 374 -21.18 9.20 7.93
N ASP A 375 -20.04 9.76 8.35
CA ASP A 375 -19.22 9.22 9.43
C ASP A 375 -19.43 10.03 10.72
N ASP A 376 -20.02 9.41 11.74
CA ASP A 376 -20.24 10.05 13.05
C ASP A 376 -18.93 10.07 13.86
N VAL A 377 -18.13 11.10 13.58
CA VAL A 377 -16.81 11.38 14.18
C VAL A 377 -16.67 12.90 14.40
N PRO A 378 -17.23 13.46 15.48
CA PRO A 378 -17.26 14.92 15.71
C PRO A 378 -15.86 15.54 15.81
N ASN A 379 -14.88 14.78 16.30
CA ASN A 379 -13.50 15.23 16.49
C ASN A 379 -12.49 14.09 16.22
N LEU A 380 -11.20 14.43 16.21
CA LEU A 380 -10.14 13.49 15.84
C LEU A 380 -9.94 12.38 16.89
N SER A 381 -10.15 12.69 18.17
CA SER A 381 -10.13 11.69 19.25
C SER A 381 -11.17 10.58 19.02
N THR A 382 -12.38 10.95 18.60
CA THR A 382 -13.45 9.99 18.27
C THR A 382 -13.11 9.17 17.03
N TYR A 383 -12.55 9.78 15.98
CA TYR A 383 -12.08 9.07 14.79
C TYR A 383 -10.99 8.04 15.13
N ASN A 384 -9.98 8.45 15.89
CA ASN A 384 -8.88 7.60 16.34
C ASN A 384 -9.37 6.41 17.18
N ARG A 385 -10.34 6.65 18.08
CA ARG A 385 -10.99 5.59 18.88
C ARG A 385 -11.77 4.60 17.99
N LYS A 386 -12.56 5.11 17.04
CA LYS A 386 -13.39 4.32 16.12
C LYS A 386 -12.59 3.41 15.19
N TYR A 387 -11.51 3.92 14.62
CA TYR A 387 -10.71 3.21 13.62
C TYR A 387 -9.42 2.56 14.18
N ASN A 388 -9.20 2.60 15.50
CA ASN A 388 -8.00 2.10 16.19
C ASN A 388 -6.68 2.74 15.68
N LEU A 389 -6.76 4.02 15.34
CA LEU A 389 -5.67 4.85 14.85
C LEU A 389 -5.17 5.81 15.93
N ALA A 390 -4.07 6.48 15.62
CA ALA A 390 -3.44 7.53 16.41
C ALA A 390 -3.05 8.68 15.46
N LEU A 391 -3.98 9.15 14.64
CA LEU A 391 -3.74 10.29 13.74
C LEU A 391 -3.35 11.53 14.53
N SER A 392 -2.36 12.26 14.00
CA SER A 392 -1.82 13.48 14.60
C SER A 392 -2.79 14.66 14.54
N SER A 393 -2.75 15.52 15.55
CA SER A 393 -3.55 16.76 15.60
C SER A 393 -3.29 17.71 14.43
N ASN A 394 -2.20 17.50 13.68
CA ASN A 394 -1.93 18.16 12.40
C ASN A 394 -3.04 17.93 11.35
N VAL A 395 -3.77 16.81 11.40
CA VAL A 395 -4.94 16.56 10.53
C VAL A 395 -6.06 17.56 10.82
N SER A 396 -6.29 17.85 12.11
CA SER A 396 -7.22 18.87 12.62
C SER A 396 -6.65 20.30 12.60
N ALA A 397 -5.37 20.49 12.27
CA ALA A 397 -4.76 21.80 12.21
C ALA A 397 -5.15 22.54 10.92
N SER A 398 -5.27 23.86 11.02
CA SER A 398 -5.32 24.70 9.83
C SER A 398 -3.99 24.59 9.07
N PRO A 399 -4.01 24.37 7.74
CA PRO A 399 -2.79 24.45 6.96
C PRO A 399 -2.20 25.88 7.05
N PRO A 400 -0.87 26.02 6.98
CA PRO A 400 -0.17 27.31 7.06
C PRO A 400 -0.46 28.25 5.88
#